data_AF-A0A377B7K2-F1
#
_entry.id   AF-A0A377B7K2-F1
#
_cell.length_a   1.000
_cell.length_b   1.000
_cell.length_c   1.000
_cell.angle_alpha   90.00
_cell.angle_beta   90.00
_cell.angle_gamma   90.00
#
_symmetry.space_group_name_H-M   'P 1'
#
loop_
_entity.id
_entity.type
_entity.pdbx_description
1 polymer ?
#
loop_
_entity_poly.entity_id
_entity_poly.type
_entity_poly.pdbx_seq_one_letter_code
_entity_poly.pdbx_strand_id
1 'polypeptide(L)'
;MRTLQGWLLPVFMLPMAVYAQEATVKEVHDAPAVRGSIIANMLQEHDNPFTLYPYDTNYLIYTQTSDLNKEAIASYDWAENARKDEVKFQLSLAFPLWRGI
;
A
#
# COMPACT_ATOMS: atom_id res chain seq x y z
N MET A 1 48.87 -46.55 3.03
CA MET A 1 48.09 -45.42 2.49
C MET A 1 46.59 -45.71 2.63
N ARG A 2 46.01 -45.66 3.84
CA ARG A 2 44.59 -46.03 4.09
C ARG A 2 43.87 -45.12 5.11
N THR A 3 44.49 -44.02 5.52
CA THR A 3 43.94 -43.08 6.52
C THR A 3 43.62 -41.70 5.93
N LEU A 4 44.03 -41.41 4.68
CA LEU A 4 43.78 -40.11 4.05
C LEU A 4 42.37 -39.99 3.42
N GLN A 5 41.71 -41.10 3.10
CA GLN A 5 40.40 -41.09 2.42
C GLN A 5 39.22 -40.76 3.33
N GLY A 6 39.36 -40.85 4.67
CA GLY A 6 38.27 -40.60 5.61
C GLY A 6 37.89 -39.12 5.75
N TRP A 7 38.77 -38.21 5.33
CA TRP A 7 38.58 -36.76 5.49
C TRP A 7 38.03 -36.07 4.24
N LEU A 8 37.93 -36.77 3.10
CA LEU A 8 37.42 -36.20 1.85
C LEU A 8 35.88 -36.10 1.83
N LEU A 9 35.17 -37.01 2.51
CA LEU A 9 33.71 -37.03 2.58
C LEU A 9 33.09 -35.81 3.28
N PRO A 10 33.58 -35.32 4.45
CA PRO A 10 32.99 -34.15 5.09
C PRO A 10 33.25 -32.85 4.32
N VAL A 11 34.38 -32.74 3.60
CA VAL A 11 34.72 -31.54 2.81
C VAL A 11 33.80 -31.37 1.60
N PHE A 12 33.39 -32.47 0.96
CA PHE A 12 32.43 -32.43 -0.15
C PHE A 12 30.99 -32.13 0.28
N MET A 13 30.65 -32.27 1.57
CA MET A 13 29.31 -31.94 2.08
C MET A 13 29.18 -30.48 2.57
N LEU A 14 30.28 -29.76 2.80
CA LEU A 14 30.26 -28.35 3.19
C LEU A 14 29.50 -27.42 2.22
N PRO A 15 29.58 -27.59 0.87
CA PRO A 15 28.83 -26.75 -0.06
C PRO A 15 27.31 -26.93 0.04
N MET A 16 26.85 -28.10 0.47
CA MET A 16 25.40 -28.38 0.62
C MET A 16 24.82 -27.74 1.89
N ALA A 17 25.66 -27.44 2.90
CA ALA A 17 25.24 -26.70 4.09
C ALA A 17 25.13 -25.18 3.83
N VAL A 18 25.72 -24.67 2.74
CA VAL A 18 25.74 -23.23 2.41
C VAL A 18 24.45 -22.78 1.70
N TYR A 19 23.64 -23.69 1.15
CA TYR A 19 22.44 -23.34 0.37
C TYR A 19 21.12 -23.30 1.15
N ALA A 20 21.15 -23.47 2.47
CA ALA A 20 19.99 -23.26 3.33
C ALA A 20 20.06 -21.93 4.07
N GLN A 21 20.69 -20.91 3.47
CA GLN A 21 20.50 -19.54 3.94
C GLN A 21 19.08 -19.14 3.56
N GLU A 22 18.15 -19.54 4.42
CA GLU A 22 16.78 -19.04 4.49
C GLU A 22 16.87 -17.55 4.21
N ALA A 23 16.18 -17.11 3.15
CA ALA A 23 16.01 -15.71 2.87
C ALA A 23 15.38 -15.15 4.14
N THR A 24 16.21 -14.59 5.01
CA THR A 24 15.78 -13.81 6.14
C THR A 24 15.17 -12.60 5.46
N VAL A 25 13.87 -12.71 5.20
CA VAL A 25 13.00 -11.57 4.97
C VAL A 25 13.18 -10.76 6.24
N LYS A 26 14.19 -9.89 6.25
CA LYS A 26 14.20 -8.77 7.15
C LYS A 26 12.90 -8.07 6.82
N GLU A 27 11.92 -8.19 7.71
CA GLU A 27 10.72 -7.37 7.62
C GLU A 27 11.22 -5.92 7.54
N VAL A 28 11.20 -5.34 6.34
CA VAL A 28 11.53 -3.93 6.11
C VAL A 28 10.38 -3.05 6.64
N HIS A 29 9.51 -3.62 7.48
CA HIS A 29 8.31 -3.03 8.03
C HIS A 29 8.58 -2.21 9.31
N ASP A 30 9.79 -2.28 9.86
CA ASP A 30 10.20 -1.53 11.06
C ASP A 30 10.55 -0.04 10.78
N ALA A 31 10.17 0.50 9.61
CA ALA A 31 10.32 1.92 9.37
C ALA A 31 9.27 2.69 10.19
N PRO A 32 9.66 3.66 11.05
CA PRO A 32 8.71 4.40 11.87
C PRO A 32 7.68 5.11 10.98
N ALA A 33 6.42 5.14 11.42
CA ALA A 33 5.34 5.80 10.68
C ALA A 33 5.71 7.26 10.34
N VAL A 34 6.02 7.50 9.07
CA VAL A 34 6.37 8.84 8.58
C VAL A 34 5.09 9.57 8.22
N ARG A 35 4.76 10.59 9.00
CA ARG A 35 3.57 11.43 8.76
C ARG A 35 3.60 11.98 7.32
N GLY A 36 2.56 11.66 6.54
CA GLY A 36 2.42 12.10 5.14
C GLY A 36 3.04 11.17 4.09
N SER A 37 3.80 10.14 4.49
CA SER A 37 4.32 9.15 3.53
C SER A 37 3.29 8.05 3.27
N ILE A 38 2.63 8.13 2.10
CA ILE A 38 1.61 7.16 1.69
C ILE A 38 2.22 5.75 1.52
N ILE A 39 3.39 5.65 0.91
CA ILE A 39 4.06 4.35 0.67
C ILE A 39 4.50 3.71 1.99
N ALA A 40 5.11 4.47 2.90
CA ALA A 40 5.51 3.93 4.21
C ALA A 40 4.29 3.44 5.00
N ASN A 41 3.17 4.18 4.93
CA ASN A 41 1.92 3.75 5.53
C ASN A 41 1.38 2.46 4.90
N MET A 42 1.44 2.30 3.57
CA MET A 42 1.00 1.06 2.89
C MET A 42 1.90 -0.15 3.17
N LEU A 43 3.19 0.08 3.46
CA LEU A 43 4.13 -0.98 3.84
C LEU A 43 3.91 -1.47 5.28
N GLN A 44 3.26 -0.67 6.13
CA GLN A 44 2.88 -1.11 7.46
C GLN A 44 1.74 -2.12 7.36
N GLU A 45 1.93 -3.31 7.92
CA GLU A 45 0.89 -4.34 7.93
C GLU A 45 -0.13 -4.10 9.04
N HIS A 46 -1.38 -4.46 8.77
CA HIS A 46 -2.48 -4.41 9.71
C HIS A 46 -3.04 -5.82 9.88
N ASP A 47 -3.36 -6.22 11.12
CA ASP A 47 -3.89 -7.55 11.43
C ASP A 47 -5.25 -7.83 10.77
N ASN A 48 -6.05 -6.78 10.55
CA ASN A 48 -7.37 -6.88 9.95
C ASN A 48 -7.33 -6.53 8.45
N PRO A 49 -7.76 -7.43 7.55
CA PRO A 49 -7.79 -7.17 6.12
C PRO A 49 -8.78 -6.07 5.68
N PHE A 50 -9.73 -5.69 6.55
CA PHE A 50 -10.66 -4.59 6.29
C PHE A 50 -10.13 -3.22 6.73
N THR A 51 -8.93 -3.16 7.31
CA THR A 51 -8.25 -1.89 7.58
C THR A 51 -7.60 -1.39 6.31
N LEU A 52 -8.22 -0.38 5.68
CA LEU A 52 -7.74 0.21 4.44
C LEU A 52 -6.80 1.39 4.69
N TYR A 53 -5.93 1.66 3.73
CA TYR A 53 -4.95 2.75 3.80
C TYR A 53 -5.52 4.02 3.14
N PRO A 54 -5.36 5.22 3.73
CA PRO A 54 -5.64 6.46 3.04
C PRO A 54 -4.58 6.72 1.94
N TYR A 55 -5.03 7.17 0.76
CA TYR A 55 -4.14 7.63 -0.32
C TYR A 55 -4.03 9.17 -0.29
N ASP A 56 -5.15 9.86 -0.46
CA ASP A 56 -5.27 11.30 -0.29
C ASP A 56 -6.11 11.61 0.97
N THR A 57 -6.33 12.88 1.24
CA THR A 57 -7.28 13.38 2.22
C THR A 57 -8.68 12.81 1.98
N ASN A 58 -9.31 12.42 3.08
CA ASN A 58 -10.70 11.99 3.13
C ASN A 58 -11.47 13.06 3.90
N TYR A 59 -12.42 13.75 3.25
CA TYR A 59 -13.14 14.87 3.85
C TYR A 59 -14.60 14.92 3.39
N LEU A 60 -15.42 15.61 4.19
CA LEU A 60 -16.80 15.96 3.87
C LEU A 60 -17.06 17.38 4.34
N ILE A 61 -17.42 18.27 3.42
CA ILE A 61 -17.60 19.69 3.69
C ILE A 61 -18.84 20.25 2.99
N TYR A 62 -19.45 21.25 3.60
CA TYR A 62 -20.51 22.04 2.97
C TYR A 62 -19.89 23.17 2.17
N THR A 63 -20.28 23.31 0.90
CA THR A 63 -19.71 24.32 -0.01
C THR A 63 -20.81 25.15 -0.65
N GLN A 64 -20.45 26.39 -0.99
CA GLN A 64 -21.26 27.31 -1.76
C GLN A 64 -20.43 27.74 -2.98
N THR A 65 -20.79 27.28 -4.18
CA THR A 65 -20.09 27.72 -5.39
C THR A 65 -20.52 29.13 -5.79
N SER A 66 -19.57 29.91 -6.34
CA SER A 66 -19.85 31.22 -6.92
C SER A 66 -20.72 31.07 -8.18
N ASP A 67 -20.40 30.07 -9.00
CA ASP A 67 -21.13 29.76 -10.21
C ASP A 67 -21.32 28.25 -10.38
N LEU A 68 -22.53 27.87 -10.79
CA LEU A 68 -22.90 26.48 -11.00
C LEU A 68 -23.15 26.27 -12.49
N ASN A 69 -22.34 25.40 -13.09
CA ASN A 69 -22.36 25.17 -14.53
C ASN A 69 -23.59 24.34 -14.96
N LYS A 70 -24.73 25.02 -15.11
CA LYS A 70 -26.00 24.41 -15.54
C LYS A 70 -25.98 23.99 -17.02
N GLU A 71 -25.18 24.65 -17.85
CA GLU A 71 -25.07 24.34 -19.28
C GLU A 71 -24.48 22.95 -19.50
N ALA A 72 -23.43 22.59 -18.76
CA ALA A 72 -22.82 21.27 -18.84
C ALA A 72 -23.72 20.14 -18.33
N ILE A 73 -24.68 20.44 -17.45
CA ILE A 73 -25.62 19.47 -16.88
C ILE A 73 -27.05 19.60 -17.42
N ALA A 74 -27.24 20.34 -18.51
CA ALA A 74 -28.56 20.69 -19.05
C ALA A 74 -29.41 19.48 -19.47
N SER A 75 -28.80 18.30 -19.64
CA SER A 75 -29.51 17.05 -19.91
C SER A 75 -30.34 16.54 -18.73
N TYR A 76 -30.08 17.01 -17.51
CA TYR A 76 -30.84 16.60 -16.33
C TYR A 76 -32.11 17.44 -16.18
N ASP A 77 -33.21 16.77 -15.85
CA ASP A 77 -34.54 17.35 -15.61
C ASP A 77 -34.55 18.41 -14.49
N TRP A 78 -33.64 18.29 -13.52
CA TRP A 78 -33.48 19.21 -12.41
C TRP A 78 -32.43 20.32 -12.63
N ALA A 79 -31.76 20.37 -13.78
CA ALA A 79 -30.64 21.30 -14.04
C ALA A 79 -31.03 22.78 -13.84
N GLU A 80 -32.22 23.17 -14.28
CA GLU A 80 -32.76 24.52 -14.10
C GLU A 80 -32.91 24.89 -12.61
N ASN A 81 -33.24 23.92 -11.77
CA ASN A 81 -33.43 24.08 -10.33
C ASN A 81 -32.17 23.77 -9.50
N ALA A 82 -31.03 23.48 -10.15
CA ALA A 82 -29.81 23.12 -9.46
C ALA A 82 -29.33 24.28 -8.56
N ARG A 83 -29.06 23.94 -7.29
CA ARG A 83 -28.66 24.88 -6.23
C ARG A 83 -27.15 25.07 -6.20
N LYS A 84 -26.70 26.26 -5.83
CA LYS A 84 -25.27 26.59 -5.72
C LYS A 84 -24.62 26.08 -4.43
N ASP A 85 -25.41 25.61 -3.47
CA ASP A 85 -24.94 25.01 -2.23
C ASP A 85 -25.00 23.49 -2.30
N GLU A 86 -23.84 22.87 -2.09
CA GLU A 86 -23.63 21.43 -2.30
C GLU A 86 -22.73 20.85 -1.21
N VAL A 87 -22.95 19.57 -0.90
CA VAL A 87 -22.05 18.79 -0.06
C VAL A 87 -20.93 18.23 -0.94
N LYS A 88 -19.70 18.64 -0.68
CA LYS A 88 -18.50 18.13 -1.35
C LYS A 88 -17.78 17.16 -0.43
N PHE A 89 -17.54 15.95 -0.92
CA PHE A 89 -16.75 14.95 -0.20
C PHE A 89 -15.69 14.34 -1.11
N GLN A 90 -14.64 13.84 -0.48
CA GLN A 90 -13.58 13.10 -1.13
C GLN A 90 -13.31 11.83 -0.34
N LEU A 91 -13.30 10.69 -1.04
CA LEU A 91 -12.92 9.39 -0.51
C LEU A 91 -11.73 8.88 -1.32
N SER A 92 -10.63 8.58 -0.66
CA SER A 92 -9.36 8.21 -1.31
C SER A 92 -8.64 7.13 -0.51
N LEU A 93 -8.55 5.95 -1.10
CA LEU A 93 -8.07 4.72 -0.49
C LEU A 93 -6.94 4.11 -1.33
N ALA A 94 -5.99 3.46 -0.66
CA ALA A 94 -4.87 2.77 -1.27
C ALA A 94 -4.92 1.27 -0.95
N PHE A 95 -4.52 0.46 -1.92
CA PHE A 95 -4.52 -1.00 -1.83
C PHE A 95 -3.13 -1.55 -2.22
N PRO A 96 -2.32 -2.01 -1.27
CA PRO A 96 -1.04 -2.63 -1.59
C PRO A 96 -1.27 -4.01 -2.21
N LEU A 97 -1.10 -4.11 -3.53
CA LEU A 97 -1.34 -5.35 -4.29
C LEU A 97 -0.22 -6.39 -4.09
N TRP A 98 1.03 -5.93 -4.07
CA TRP A 98 2.20 -6.78 -3.82
C TRP A 98 3.30 -5.92 -3.17
N ARG A 99 3.65 -6.24 -1.92
CA ARG A 99 4.77 -5.61 -1.21
C ARG A 99 6.09 -6.33 -1.53
N GLY A 100 7.17 -5.58 -1.73
CA GLY A 100 8.52 -6.13 -1.93
C GLY A 100 8.82 -6.66 -3.34
N ILE A 101 8.07 -6.20 -4.35
CA ILE A 101 8.39 -6.43 -5.78
C ILE A 101 9.56 -5.57 -6.26
#